data_AF-A0A354BJT5-F1
#
_entry.id   AF-A0A354BJT5-F1
#
_cell.length_a   1.000
_cell.length_b   1.000
_cell.length_c   1.000
_cell.angle_alpha   90.00
_cell.angle_beta   90.00
_cell.angle_gamma   90.00
#
_symmetry.space_group_name_H-M   'P 1'
#
loop_
_entity.id
_entity.type
_entity.pdbx_description
1 polymer ?
#
loop_
_entity_poly.entity_id
_entity_poly.type
_entity_poly.pdbx_seq_one_letter_code
_entity_poly.pdbx_strand_id
1 'polypeptide(L)' 'AGSFADLHNAQALFARIQRDFTDGRIVHTELPEGRRYRVQIGRFLVESEAHKASMSLDRRFHLQSFVIRDDG' A
#
# COMPACT_ATOMS: atom_id res chain seq x y z
N ALA A 1 -7.07 -0.37 -5.28
CA ALA A 1 -5.65 0.02 -5.11
C ALA A 1 -5.63 1.51 -4.91
N GLY A 2 -5.00 2.03 -3.86
CA GLY A 2 -4.81 3.46 -3.71
C GLY A 2 -3.53 3.90 -4.42
N SER A 3 -3.62 4.22 -5.71
CA SER A 3 -2.58 4.94 -6.43
C SER A 3 -3.05 6.39 -6.52
N PHE A 4 -2.54 7.24 -5.64
CA PHE A 4 -3.00 8.62 -5.53
C PHE A 4 -2.22 9.52 -6.48
N ALA A 5 -2.90 10.43 -7.17
CA ALA A 5 -2.23 11.54 -7.86
C ALA A 5 -1.63 12.55 -6.85
N ASP A 6 -2.23 12.63 -5.66
CA ASP A 6 -1.87 13.58 -4.61
C ASP A 6 -1.15 12.87 -3.44
N LEU A 7 -0.01 13.43 -3.05
CA LEU A 7 0.78 12.97 -1.91
C LEU A 7 0.02 13.10 -0.58
N HIS A 8 -0.79 14.15 -0.38
CA HIS A 8 -1.56 14.35 0.86
C HIS A 8 -2.57 13.22 1.08
N ASN A 9 -3.23 12.75 0.01
CA ASN A 9 -4.16 11.63 0.10
C ASN A 9 -3.44 10.32 0.46
N ALA A 10 -2.24 10.10 -0.09
CA ALA A 10 -1.41 8.96 0.28
C ALA A 10 -0.95 9.03 1.74
N GLN A 11 -0.56 10.22 2.23
CA GLN A 11 -0.17 10.44 3.62
C GLN A 11 -1.34 10.23 4.59
N ALA A 12 -2.53 10.73 4.26
CA ALA A 12 -3.72 10.53 5.07
C ALA A 12 -4.07 9.03 5.20
N LEU A 13 -4.00 8.28 4.10
CA LEU A 13 -4.18 6.83 4.15
C LEU A 13 -3.09 6.15 4.99
N PHE A 14 -1.83 6.52 4.77
CA PHE A 14 -0.70 5.93 5.49
C PHE A 14 -0.81 6.15 7.01
N ALA A 15 -1.09 7.38 7.45
CA ALA A 15 -1.29 7.69 8.86
C ALA A 15 -2.44 6.88 9.50
N ARG A 16 -3.49 6.59 8.73
CA ARG A 16 -4.61 5.76 9.20
C ARG A 16 -4.20 4.31 9.41
N ILE A 17 -3.41 3.74 8.50
CA ILE A 17 -2.99 2.34 8.49
C ILE A 17 -1.82 2.09 9.44
N GLN A 18 -0.90 3.05 9.59
CA GLN A 18 0.33 2.91 10.38
C GLN A 18 0.07 2.60 11.87
N ARG A 19 -1.13 2.92 12.37
CA ARG A 19 -1.57 2.53 13.73
C ARG A 19 -1.66 1.01 13.92
N ASP A 20 -1.99 0.28 12.86
CA ASP A 20 -2.20 -1.17 12.88
C ASP A 20 -1.06 -1.95 12.22
N PHE A 21 -0.23 -1.28 11.42
CA PHE A 21 0.86 -1.87 10.66
C PHE A 21 2.12 -1.01 10.78
N THR A 22 3.12 -1.52 11.50
CA THR A 22 4.31 -0.76 11.89
C THR A 22 5.32 -0.55 10.75
N ASP A 23 5.29 -1.41 9.73
CA ASP A 23 6.22 -1.38 8.61
C ASP A 23 5.47 -0.99 7.33
N GLY A 24 5.49 0.29 6.96
CA GLY A 24 4.91 0.73 5.70
C GLY A 24 5.61 1.96 5.17
N ARG A 25 5.44 2.20 3.86
CA ARG A 25 6.09 3.30 3.15
C ARG A 25 5.18 3.85 2.05
N ILE A 26 5.40 5.11 1.70
CA ILE A 26 4.83 5.70 0.49
C ILE A 26 5.90 5.60 -0.60
N VAL A 27 5.55 4.94 -1.70
CA VAL A 27 6.40 4.83 -2.90
C VAL A 27 5.83 5.75 -3.97
N HIS A 28 6.67 6.54 -4.61
CA HIS A 28 6.29 7.27 -5.81
C HIS A 28 6.70 6.48 -7.06
N THR A 29 5.87 6.54 -8.09
CA THR A 29 6.15 5.94 -9.40
C THR A 29 5.79 6.96 -10.47
N GLU A 30 6.74 7.23 -11.35
CA GLU A 30 6.47 8.03 -12.55
C GLU A 30 5.79 7.14 -13.59
N LEU A 31 4.59 7.52 -14.02
CA LEU A 31 3.87 6.88 -15.12
C LEU A 31 3.73 7.89 -16.28
N PRO A 32 3.46 7.45 -17.52
CA PRO A 32 3.23 8.37 -18.65
C PRO A 32 2.12 9.40 -18.40
N GLU A 33 1.15 9.03 -17.57
CA GLU A 33 0.01 9.83 -17.11
C GLU A 33 0.34 10.73 -15.89
N GLY A 34 1.59 10.70 -15.42
CA GLY A 34 2.09 11.52 -14.32
C GLY A 34 2.50 10.72 -13.10
N ARG A 35 3.01 11.44 -12.10
CA ARG A 35 3.46 10.86 -10.82
C ARG A 35 2.28 10.27 -10.06
N ARG A 36 2.48 9.06 -9.56
CA ARG A 36 1.56 8.39 -8.64
C ARG A 36 2.24 8.06 -7.32
N TYR A 37 1.47 8.13 -6.23
CA TYR A 37 1.90 7.76 -4.89
C TYR A 37 1.13 6.53 -4.43
N ARG A 38 1.85 5.48 -4.03
CA ARG A 38 1.30 4.22 -3.55
C ARG A 38 1.69 4.03 -2.09
N VAL A 39 0.73 3.60 -1.27
CA VAL A 39 1.00 3.18 0.10
C VAL A 39 1.28 1.68 0.09
N GLN A 40 2.49 1.28 0.45
CA GLN A 40 2.92 -0.11 0.60
C GLN A 40 3.05 -0.45 2.08
N ILE A 41 2.52 -1.60 2.47
CA ILE A 41 2.50 -2.06 3.86
C ILE A 41 3.12 -3.45 3.92
N GLY A 42 4.02 -3.62 4.88
CA GLY A 42 4.78 -4.82 5.15
C GLY A 42 5.81 -5.14 4.07
N ARG A 43 6.69 -6.08 4.41
CA ARG A 43 7.48 -6.86 3.46
C ARG A 43 7.34 -8.31 3.87
N PHE A 44 6.90 -9.14 2.94
CA PHE A 44 6.62 -10.55 3.22
C PHE A 44 7.51 -11.41 2.34
N LEU A 45 8.15 -12.42 2.93
CA LEU A 45 8.95 -13.40 2.20
C LEU A 45 8.09 -14.49 1.55
N VAL A 46 6.86 -14.66 2.04
CA VAL A 46 5.94 -15.71 1.59
C VAL A 46 4.67 -15.06 1.04
N GLU A 47 4.28 -15.45 -0.16
CA GLU A 47 3.12 -14.89 -0.86
C GLU A 47 1.80 -15.06 -0.09
N SER A 48 1.63 -16.19 0.60
CA SER A 48 0.42 -16.46 1.39
C SER A 48 0.28 -15.54 2.61
N GLU A 49 1.40 -15.14 3.23
CA GLU A 49 1.43 -14.13 4.31
C GLU A 49 1.02 -12.76 3.77
N ALA A 50 1.55 -12.37 2.60
CA ALA A 50 1.18 -11.12 1.93
C ALA A 50 -0.32 -11.06 1.60
N HIS A 51 -0.90 -12.15 1.10
CA HIS A 51 -2.33 -12.24 0.79
C HIS A 51 -3.20 -12.15 2.05
N LYS A 52 -2.82 -12.81 3.15
CA LYS A 52 -3.54 -12.67 4.41
C LYS A 52 -3.53 -11.23 4.92
N ALA A 53 -2.38 -10.56 4.82
CA ALA A 53 -2.26 -9.15 5.20
C ALA A 53 -3.13 -8.26 4.31
N SER A 54 -3.18 -8.50 3.00
CA SER A 54 -4.03 -7.76 2.05
C SER A 54 -5.51 -7.90 2.40
N MET A 55 -5.97 -9.13 2.65
CA MET A 55 -7.36 -9.38 3.05
C MET A 55 -7.73 -8.70 4.37
N SER A 56 -6.79 -8.67 5.32
CA SER A 56 -6.98 -7.96 6.61
C SER A 56 -7.10 -6.45 6.40
N LEU A 57 -6.24 -5.87 5.57
CA LEU A 57 -6.28 -4.45 5.19
C LEU A 57 -7.62 -4.10 4.52
N ASP A 58 -8.07 -4.91 3.57
CA ASP A 58 -9.32 -4.66 2.84
C ASP A 58 -10.53 -4.66 3.76
N ARG A 59 -10.61 -5.64 4.67
CA ARG A 59 -11.71 -5.75 5.64
C ARG A 59 -11.72 -4.61 6.66
N ARG A 60 -10.57 -4.23 7.21
CA ARG A 60 -10.51 -3.20 8.27
C ARG A 60 -10.69 -1.79 7.71
N PHE A 61 -10.13 -1.53 6.54
CA PHE A 61 -10.03 -0.18 6.01
C PHE A 61 -10.93 0.06 4.80
N HIS A 62 -11.73 -0.93 4.39
CA HIS A 62 -12.59 -0.85 3.20
C HIS A 62 -11.77 -0.44 1.97
N LEU A 63 -10.61 -1.08 1.81
CA LEU A 63 -9.69 -0.87 0.71
C LEU A 63 -9.78 -2.03 -0.28
N GLN A 64 -9.16 -1.82 -1.44
CA GLN A 64 -8.81 -2.89 -2.34
C GLN A 64 -7.29 -2.89 -2.47
N SER A 65 -6.62 -3.76 -1.71
CA SER A 65 -5.18 -3.89 -1.65
C SER A 65 -4.69 -4.96 -2.63
N PHE A 66 -3.43 -4.84 -3.02
CA PHE A 66 -2.80 -5.70 -4.01
C PHE A 66 -1.44 -6.12 -3.49
N VAL A 67 -1.10 -7.39 -3.67
CA VAL A 67 0.25 -7.90 -3.43
C VAL A 67 1.11 -7.52 -4.64
N ILE A 68 2.20 -6.82 -4.37
CA ILE A 68 3.19 -6.45 -5.39
C ILE A 68 4.43 -7.31 -5.12
N ARG A 69 4.92 -8.02 -6.14
CA ARG A 69 6.21 -8.71 -6.08
C ARG A 69 7.31 -7.70 -6.35
N ASP A 70 8.35 -7.73 -5.52
CA ASP A 70 9.55 -6.94 -5.74
C ASP A 70 10.44 -7.76 -6.67
N ASP A 71 10.30 -7.57 -7.98
CA ASP A 71 11.08 -8.27 -9.01
C ASP A 71 12.46 -7.59 -9.17
N GLY A 72 13.18 -7.45 -8.05
CA GLY A 72 14.42 -6.69 -7.93
C GLY A 72 15.46 -6.94 -9.01
#